data_AF-A0A351C8J1-F1
#
_entry.id   AF-A0A351C8J1-F1
#
_cell.length_a   1.000
_cell.length_b   1.000
_cell.length_c   1.000
_cell.angle_alpha   90.00
_cell.angle_beta   90.00
_cell.angle_gamma   90.00
#
_symmetry.space_group_name_H-M   'P 1'
#
loop_
_entity.id
_entity.type
_entity.pdbx_description
1 polymer ?
#
loop_
_entity_poly.entity_id
_entity_poly.type
_entity_poly.pdbx_seq_one_letter_code
_entity_poly.pdbx_strand_id
1 'polypeptide(L)' 'MNLSRSEFLFNTAAILSLLASIAIWFAGYREAAIFIGLWVPSILAWMNFAAIKENRKHRGEE' A
#
# COMPACT_ATOMS: atom_id res chain seq x y z
N MET A 1 -2.43 -18.58 6.51
CA MET A 1 -2.05 -17.16 6.62
C MET A 1 -3.15 -16.45 7.41
N ASN A 2 -2.98 -16.25 8.72
CA ASN A 2 -3.89 -15.39 9.48
C ASN A 2 -3.45 -13.94 9.23
N LEU A 3 -3.98 -13.30 8.18
CA LEU A 3 -3.78 -11.85 8.03
C LEU A 3 -4.45 -11.20 9.25
N SER A 4 -3.68 -10.42 10.00
CA SER A 4 -4.26 -9.62 11.08
C SER A 4 -5.31 -8.69 10.49
N ARG A 5 -6.33 -8.36 11.29
CA ARG A 5 -7.42 -7.46 10.89
C ARG A 5 -6.87 -6.15 10.28
N SER A 6 -5.74 -5.67 10.80
CA SER A 6 -5.04 -4.47 10.35
C SER A 6 -4.42 -4.61 8.97
N GLU A 7 -3.74 -5.73 8.67
CA GLU A 7 -3.13 -5.99 7.37
C GLU A 7 -4.19 -6.10 6.27
N PHE A 8 -5.33 -6.73 6.58
CA PHE A 8 -6.45 -6.84 5.64
C PHE A 8 -7.08 -5.48 5.31
N LEU A 9 -7.26 -4.62 6.32
CA LEU A 9 -7.77 -3.25 6.12
C LEU A 9 -6.81 -2.42 5.25
N PHE A 10 -5.50 -2.52 5.51
CA PHE A 10 -4.48 -1.82 4.73
C PHE A 10 -4.45 -2.28 3.27
N ASN A 11 -4.50 -3.59 3.02
CA ASN A 11 -4.48 -4.14 1.67
C ASN A 11 -5.76 -3.80 0.90
N THR A 12 -6.90 -3.76 1.59
CA THR A 12 -8.17 -3.32 0.99
C THR A 12 -8.14 -1.82 0.65
N ALA A 13 -7.61 -0.98 1.54
CA ALA A 13 -7.42 0.44 1.28
C ALA A 13 -6.50 0.70 0.07
N ALA A 14 -5.45 -0.11 -0.09
CA ALA A 14 -4.57 -0.07 -1.27
C ALA A 14 -5.35 -0.30 -2.58
N ILE A 15 -6.17 -1.35 -2.61
CA ILE A 15 -6.99 -1.71 -3.76
C ILE A 15 -8.01 -0.60 -4.06
N LEU A 16 -8.67 -0.07 -3.03
CA LEU A 16 -9.60 1.05 -3.19
C LEU A 16 -8.91 2.30 -3.75
N SER A 17 -7.68 2.59 -3.32
CA SER A 17 -6.91 3.71 -3.88
C SER A 17 -6.53 3.49 -5.34
N LEU A 18 -6.24 2.25 -5.75
CA LEU A 18 -5.98 1.92 -7.15
C LEU A 18 -7.23 2.12 -8.00
N LEU A 19 -8.39 1.66 -7.52
CA LEU A 19 -9.67 1.86 -8.20
C LEU A 19 -10.03 3.34 -8.29
N ALA A 20 -9.77 4.12 -7.24
CA ALA A 20 -9.99 5.57 -7.24
C ALA A 20 -9.08 6.28 -8.26
N SER A 21 -7.79 5.90 -8.36
CA SER A 21 -6.87 6.41 -9.39
C SER A 21 -7.42 6.16 -10.80
N ILE A 22 -7.89 4.94 -11.06
CA ILE A 22 -8.47 4.57 -12.36
C ILE A 22 -9.75 5.36 -12.63
N ALA A 23 -10.63 5.54 -11.63
CA ALA A 23 -11.85 6.33 -11.78
C ALA A 23 -11.55 7.81 -12.12
N ILE A 24 -10.55 8.41 -11.47
CA ILE A 24 -10.10 9.79 -11.74
C ILE A 24 -9.46 9.91 -13.12
N TRP A 25 -8.76 8.87 -13.60
CA TRP A 25 -8.18 8.82 -14.94
C TRP A 25 -9.26 8.93 -16.03
N PHE A 26 -10.38 8.21 -15.87
CA PHE A 26 -11.52 8.31 -16.78
C PHE A 26 -12.27 9.63 -16.67
N ALA A 27 -12.17 10.35 -15.54
CA ALA A 27 -12.72 11.69 -15.36
C ALA A 27 -11.91 12.80 -16.07
N GLY A 28 -10.80 12.47 -16.73
CA GLY A 28 -9.98 13.42 -17.50
C GLY A 28 -8.80 14.02 -16.74
N TYR A 29 -8.68 13.77 -15.43
CA TYR A 29 -7.58 14.25 -14.59
C TYR A 29 -6.40 13.27 -14.59
N ARG A 30 -5.75 13.11 -15.75
CA ARG A 30 -4.68 12.12 -15.97
C ARG A 30 -3.49 12.27 -15.02
N GLU A 31 -3.02 13.49 -14.80
CA GLU A 31 -1.88 13.76 -13.91
C GLU A 31 -2.17 13.39 -12.46
N ALA A 32 -3.37 13.73 -11.96
CA ALA A 32 -3.79 13.40 -10.60
C ALA A 32 -3.92 11.88 -10.41
N ALA A 33 -4.46 11.19 -11.40
CA ALA A 33 -4.57 9.74 -11.38
C ALA A 33 -3.20 9.04 -11.40
N ILE A 34 -2.24 9.50 -12.21
CA ILE A 34 -0.86 8.97 -12.20
C ILE A 34 -0.22 9.21 -10.84
N PHE A 35 -0.34 10.43 -10.30
CA PHE A 35 0.20 10.74 -8.99
C PHE A 35 -0.34 9.75 -7.95
N ILE A 36 -1.67 9.65 -7.80
CA ILE A 36 -2.32 8.75 -6.83
C ILE A 36 -1.94 7.28 -7.05
N GLY A 37 -1.88 6.85 -8.30
CA GLY A 37 -1.48 5.49 -8.67
C GLY A 37 -0.01 5.18 -8.35
N LEU A 38 0.85 6.19 -8.24
CA LEU A 38 2.28 6.02 -7.96
C LEU A 38 2.60 6.14 -6.47
N TRP A 39 2.11 7.19 -5.79
CA TRP A 39 2.54 7.49 -4.42
C TRP A 39 1.88 6.57 -3.38
N VAL A 40 0.62 6.19 -3.55
CA VAL A 40 -0.08 5.32 -2.59
C VAL A 40 0.54 3.92 -2.47
N PRO A 41 0.78 3.17 -3.57
CA PRO A 41 1.49 1.89 -3.45
C PRO A 41 2.94 2.03 -2.99
N SER A 42 3.58 3.18 -3.21
CA SER A 42 4.95 3.44 -2.73
C SER A 42 5.01 3.51 -1.19
N ILE A 43 4.05 4.17 -0.55
CA ILE A 43 3.97 4.21 0.93
C ILE A 43 3.68 2.82 1.50
N LEU A 44 2.76 2.07 0.87
CA LEU A 44 2.44 0.70 1.28
C LEU A 44 3.68 -0.22 1.19
N ALA A 45 4.45 -0.11 0.10
CA ALA A 45 5.70 -0.85 -0.06
C ALA A 45 6.71 -0.47 1.04
N TRP A 46 6.81 0.81 1.38
CA TRP A 46 7.68 1.28 2.47
C TRP A 46 7.27 0.73 3.83
N MET A 47 5.98 0.75 4.16
CA MET A 47 5.47 0.21 5.41
C MET A 47 5.71 -1.30 5.52
N ASN A 48 5.46 -2.04 4.43
CA ASN A 48 5.74 -3.48 4.38
C ASN A 48 7.24 -3.76 4.55
N PHE A 49 8.11 -2.98 3.91
CA PHE A 49 9.56 -3.09 4.07
C PHE A 49 10.01 -2.82 5.51
N ALA A 50 9.48 -1.77 6.15
CA ALA A 50 9.77 -1.45 7.54
C ALA A 50 9.32 -2.58 8.49
N ALA A 51 8.11 -3.12 8.29
CA ALA A 51 7.61 -4.25 9.06
C ALA A 51 8.47 -5.51 8.91
N ILE A 52 8.93 -5.81 7.69
CA ILE A 52 9.84 -6.94 7.42
C ILE A 52 11.19 -6.73 8.11
N LYS A 53 11.72 -5.51 8.09
CA LYS A 53 13.00 -5.17 8.73
C LYS A 53 12.94 -5.37 10.26
N GLU A 54 11.84 -4.95 10.89
CA GLU A 54 11.61 -5.14 12.32
C GLU A 54 11.55 -6.64 12.69
N ASN A 55 10.77 -7.42 11.93
CA ASN A 55 10.67 -8.88 12.13
C ASN A 55 12.01 -9.61 11.94
N ARG A 56 12.89 -9.10 11.07
CA ARG A 56 14.24 -9.66 10.85
C ARG A 56 15.18 -9.35 12.01
N LYS A 57 15.08 -8.17 12.63
CA LYS A 57 15.91 -7.77 13.75
C LYS A 57 15.62 -8.63 14.98
N HIS A 58 14.34 -8.84 15.31
CA HIS A 58 13.93 -9.70 16.41
C HIS A 58 14.44 -11.15 16.30
N ARG A 59 14.53 -11.72 15.07
CA ARG A 59 15.05 -13.09 14.83
C ARG A 59 16.58 -13.24 14.85
N GLY A 60 17.34 -12.14 14.85
CA GLY A 60 18.80 -12.17 14.91
C GLY A 60 19.37 -12.03 16.32
N GLU A 61 18.51 -11.77 17.30
CA GLU A 61 18.84 -11.63 18.73
C GLU A 61 18.50 -12.91 19.53
N GLU A 62 17.93 -13.94 18.88
CA GLU A 62 17.71 -15.30 19.38
C GLU A 62 18.81 -16.26 18.89
#